data_AF-A0A4Q4VPL4-F1
#
_entry.id   AF-A0A4Q4VPL4-F1
#
_cell.length_a   1.000
_cell.length_b   1.000
_cell.length_c   1.000
_cell.angle_alpha   90.00
_cell.angle_beta   90.00
_cell.angle_gamma   90.00
#
_symmetry.space_group_name_H-M   'P 1'
#
loop_
_entity.id
_entity.type
_entity.pdbx_description
1 polymer ?
#
loop_
_entity_poly.entity_id
_entity_poly.type
_entity_poly.pdbx_seq_one_letter_code
_entity_poly.pdbx_strand_id
1 'polypeptide(L)'
;MLGPRTRTLYSLPVWRSAHPRLYAPTIWRAPSPCPIIISRLLTTSPRRFNEPPKAAQPKQPGSIPTSTAAISHEQAAASDAQTATNPQQPPKSPRRRRGGLLYAAFCLLIGTTLGSLFRITIAPPDLPEPGTPEDEHLLAVIRRKAAALPLVQRLEADPEWTSWDAYSGIEDSETSATLDAGVAPRRQRRGARLTSGALAGSRGLAYQRVFRNDATGECISVVYFGGGTSGWPGFVHGGCLATVLDESLGRCAILRFPSRTGVTASLELTYKAPTRTEAFYVVRARPASGEEVAGESDRKGWVEGSVETLDGRTCVLARALFVVPKRIKLSPLTGL
;
A
#
# COMPACT_ATOMS: atom_id res chain seq x y z
N MET A 1 -3.90 1.37 31.90
CA MET A 1 -5.31 1.85 31.88
C MET A 1 -5.56 2.44 30.51
N LEU A 2 -6.55 1.94 29.76
CA LEU A 2 -6.81 2.41 28.38
C LEU A 2 -7.29 3.87 28.36
N GLY A 3 -6.73 4.67 27.45
CA GLY A 3 -7.17 6.04 27.21
C GLY A 3 -8.62 6.09 26.69
N PRO A 4 -9.43 7.11 27.08
CA PRO A 4 -10.87 7.12 26.83
C PRO A 4 -11.28 7.17 25.35
N ARG A 5 -10.36 7.53 24.43
CA ARG A 5 -10.64 7.62 22.98
C ARG A 5 -10.59 6.28 22.23
N THR A 6 -9.70 5.34 22.61
CA THR A 6 -9.59 4.05 21.91
C THR A 6 -10.78 3.14 22.21
N ARG A 7 -11.34 3.24 23.42
CA ARG A 7 -12.48 2.44 23.87
C ARG A 7 -13.75 2.64 23.02
N THR A 8 -13.96 3.85 22.49
CA THR A 8 -15.19 4.25 21.79
C THR A 8 -15.24 3.82 20.32
N LEU A 9 -14.09 3.70 19.64
CA LEU A 9 -14.04 3.30 18.23
C LEU A 9 -14.31 1.80 18.02
N TYR A 10 -13.91 0.97 18.98
CA TYR A 10 -14.08 -0.49 18.90
C TYR A 10 -15.36 -1.03 19.57
N SER A 11 -16.18 -0.16 20.17
CA SER A 11 -17.43 -0.52 20.87
C SER A 11 -18.70 -0.37 20.01
N LEU A 12 -18.59 -0.02 18.72
CA LEU A 12 -19.75 0.16 17.85
C LEU A 12 -20.35 -1.20 17.42
N PRO A 13 -21.68 -1.38 17.53
CA PRO A 13 -22.33 -2.64 17.15
C PRO A 13 -22.35 -2.84 15.64
N VAL A 14 -22.24 -4.11 15.23
CA VAL A 14 -22.36 -4.54 13.84
C VAL A 14 -23.73 -4.15 13.28
N TRP A 15 -23.75 -3.39 12.17
CA TRP A 15 -24.97 -3.13 11.42
C TRP A 15 -25.57 -4.45 10.94
N ARG A 16 -26.86 -4.67 11.20
CA ARG A 16 -27.56 -5.90 10.81
C ARG A 16 -27.51 -6.08 9.30
N SER A 17 -26.93 -7.19 8.84
CA SER A 17 -26.91 -7.60 7.44
C SER A 17 -28.33 -7.94 6.97
N ALA A 18 -28.69 -7.49 5.78
CA ALA A 18 -29.93 -7.86 5.12
C ALA A 18 -29.86 -9.29 4.58
N HIS A 19 -31.02 -9.95 4.47
CA HIS A 19 -31.13 -11.37 4.11
C HIS A 19 -30.53 -11.72 2.73
N PRO A 20 -29.96 -12.94 2.57
CA PRO A 20 -29.47 -13.40 1.28
C PRO A 20 -30.65 -13.67 0.33
N ARG A 21 -30.70 -12.98 -0.81
CA ARG A 21 -31.53 -13.38 -1.94
C ARG A 21 -30.70 -14.19 -2.93
N LEU A 22 -31.14 -15.41 -3.18
CA LEU A 22 -30.65 -16.28 -4.24
C LEU A 22 -30.78 -15.57 -5.60
N TYR A 23 -29.78 -15.70 -6.47
CA TYR A 23 -29.95 -15.39 -7.89
C TYR A 23 -29.14 -16.34 -8.77
N ALA A 24 -29.84 -17.02 -9.68
CA ALA A 24 -29.28 -17.91 -10.69
C ALA A 24 -28.87 -17.11 -11.94
N PRO A 25 -27.96 -17.62 -12.79
CA PRO A 25 -27.45 -16.84 -13.92
C PRO A 25 -28.47 -16.76 -15.06
N THR A 26 -28.75 -15.54 -15.55
CA THR A 26 -29.51 -15.33 -16.79
C THR A 26 -28.68 -14.51 -17.77
N ILE A 27 -28.33 -15.12 -18.89
CA ILE A 27 -27.59 -14.50 -20.01
C ILE A 27 -28.53 -13.53 -20.73
N TRP A 28 -28.17 -12.24 -20.83
CA TRP A 28 -28.83 -11.30 -21.72
C TRP A 28 -27.84 -10.44 -22.53
N ARG A 29 -28.25 -10.10 -23.75
CA ARG A 29 -27.41 -9.53 -24.81
C ARG A 29 -27.11 -8.04 -24.59
N ALA A 30 -26.00 -7.59 -25.18
CA ALA A 30 -25.66 -6.18 -25.29
C ALA A 30 -26.57 -5.42 -26.28
N PRO A 31 -26.95 -4.16 -25.99
CA PRO A 31 -27.49 -3.22 -26.97
C PRO A 31 -26.40 -2.31 -27.56
N SER A 32 -26.59 -1.95 -28.84
CA SER A 32 -25.70 -1.10 -29.65
C SER A 32 -25.85 0.42 -29.33
N PRO A 33 -24.96 1.31 -29.79
CA PRO A 33 -24.82 2.67 -29.25
C PRO A 33 -25.71 3.72 -29.93
N CYS A 34 -26.04 4.78 -29.18
CA CYS A 34 -26.67 6.02 -29.66
C CYS A 34 -26.00 7.26 -29.03
N PRO A 35 -26.17 8.47 -29.61
CA PRO A 35 -25.03 9.38 -29.81
C PRO A 35 -24.82 10.48 -28.76
N ILE A 36 -23.68 11.13 -28.95
CA ILE A 36 -23.06 12.22 -28.19
C ILE A 36 -23.94 13.48 -28.10
N ILE A 37 -23.98 14.10 -26.91
CA ILE A 37 -24.27 15.53 -26.74
C ILE A 37 -23.05 16.20 -26.11
N ILE A 38 -22.53 17.25 -26.77
CA ILE A 38 -21.35 18.00 -26.33
C ILE A 38 -21.79 19.18 -25.46
N SER A 39 -21.43 19.17 -24.18
CA SER A 39 -21.39 20.38 -23.34
C SER A 39 -19.95 20.81 -23.12
N ARG A 40 -19.68 22.10 -23.34
CA ARG A 40 -18.33 22.67 -23.44
C ARG A 40 -17.84 23.25 -22.10
N LEU A 41 -16.51 23.23 -21.94
CA LEU A 41 -15.67 24.05 -21.04
C LEU A 41 -15.63 23.69 -19.54
N LEU A 42 -14.52 23.08 -19.14
CA LEU A 42 -13.46 23.76 -18.37
C LEU A 42 -12.13 23.04 -18.62
N THR A 43 -11.20 23.70 -19.32
CA THR A 43 -9.92 23.10 -19.72
C THR A 43 -8.82 23.42 -18.71
N THR A 44 -8.31 22.39 -18.04
CA THR A 44 -7.09 22.47 -17.21
C THR A 44 -5.93 21.80 -17.95
N SER A 45 -5.08 22.62 -18.56
CA SER A 45 -3.93 22.16 -19.35
C SER A 45 -2.90 21.41 -18.48
N PRO A 46 -2.49 20.18 -18.83
CA PRO A 46 -1.42 19.49 -18.13
C PRO A 46 -0.05 20.05 -18.55
N ARG A 47 0.69 20.65 -17.62
CA ARG A 47 2.09 21.05 -17.83
C ARG A 47 2.95 19.81 -18.13
N ARG A 48 3.54 19.76 -19.33
CA ARG A 48 4.63 18.82 -19.63
C ARG A 48 5.87 19.16 -18.80
N PHE A 49 6.18 18.34 -17.80
CA PHE A 49 7.52 18.23 -17.25
C PHE A 49 8.34 17.27 -18.13
N ASN A 50 8.96 17.80 -19.19
CA ASN A 50 10.21 17.30 -19.79
C ASN A 50 10.55 18.08 -21.06
N GLU A 51 11.42 19.06 -20.93
CA GLU A 51 12.23 19.59 -22.04
C GLU A 51 13.54 20.16 -21.47
N PRO A 52 14.73 19.68 -21.89
CA PRO A 52 16.01 20.19 -21.40
C PRO A 52 16.35 21.55 -22.05
N PRO A 53 17.05 22.45 -21.35
CA PRO A 53 17.32 23.80 -21.87
C PRO A 53 18.25 23.78 -23.09
N LYS A 54 17.79 24.38 -24.18
CA LYS A 54 18.54 24.51 -25.44
C LYS A 54 19.65 25.56 -25.28
N ALA A 55 20.89 25.18 -25.57
CA ALA A 55 22.04 26.08 -25.48
C ALA A 55 21.94 27.26 -26.46
N ALA A 56 22.24 28.47 -25.99
CA ALA A 56 22.26 29.67 -26.82
C ALA A 56 23.58 29.78 -27.61
N GLN A 57 23.48 29.91 -28.93
CA GLN A 57 24.61 30.32 -29.79
C GLN A 57 24.52 31.83 -30.10
N PRO A 58 25.65 32.57 -30.13
CA PRO A 58 25.65 34.00 -30.38
C PRO A 58 25.84 34.34 -31.87
N LYS A 59 25.02 35.25 -32.43
CA LYS A 59 25.33 36.03 -33.65
C LYS A 59 24.73 37.45 -33.58
N GLN A 60 25.55 38.44 -33.92
CA GLN A 60 25.19 39.82 -34.29
C GLN A 60 25.25 39.97 -35.84
N PRO A 61 25.09 41.16 -36.45
CA PRO A 61 23.96 42.12 -36.39
C PRO A 61 23.50 42.59 -37.81
N GLY A 62 22.44 43.43 -37.87
CA GLY A 62 21.98 44.16 -39.07
C GLY A 62 20.55 43.77 -39.52
N SER A 63 19.73 44.62 -40.15
CA SER A 63 19.85 46.05 -40.51
C SER A 63 18.46 46.72 -40.62
N ILE A 64 18.40 48.05 -40.51
CA ILE A 64 17.23 48.96 -40.75
C ILE A 64 17.19 49.26 -42.30
N PRO A 65 16.17 49.88 -42.97
CA PRO A 65 15.05 50.71 -42.49
C PRO A 65 13.67 50.59 -43.23
N THR A 66 12.71 51.45 -42.85
CA THR A 66 11.69 52.19 -43.65
C THR A 66 10.41 52.39 -42.79
N SER A 67 9.67 53.50 -42.70
CA SER A 67 9.76 54.96 -42.94
C SER A 67 8.29 55.47 -42.90
N THR A 68 8.04 56.72 -42.49
CA THR A 68 6.80 57.57 -42.55
C THR A 68 6.51 58.15 -41.14
N ALA A 69 7.03 59.33 -40.77
CA ALA A 69 6.49 60.71 -41.00
C ALA A 69 5.27 61.06 -40.12
N ALA A 70 5.10 62.25 -39.50
CA ALA A 70 5.83 63.53 -39.49
C ALA A 70 5.79 64.20 -38.06
N ILE A 71 6.79 64.95 -37.57
CA ILE A 71 6.96 66.46 -37.58
C ILE A 71 5.63 67.25 -37.44
N SER A 72 5.45 68.31 -36.63
CA SER A 72 6.31 69.29 -35.92
C SER A 72 5.62 69.69 -34.58
N HIS A 73 6.21 70.27 -33.53
CA HIS A 73 7.13 71.40 -33.32
C HIS A 73 7.78 71.23 -31.90
N GLU A 74 8.67 72.06 -31.31
CA GLU A 74 9.35 73.33 -31.68
C GLU A 74 10.77 73.37 -31.02
N GLN A 75 11.44 74.52 -30.96
CA GLN A 75 12.76 74.73 -30.32
C GLN A 75 12.77 75.86 -29.27
N ALA A 76 13.63 75.71 -28.26
CA ALA A 76 14.26 76.82 -27.53
C ALA A 76 15.74 76.49 -27.28
N ALA A 77 16.60 77.51 -27.27
CA ALA A 77 18.03 77.37 -27.54
C ALA A 77 18.91 76.99 -26.32
N ALA A 78 20.20 76.75 -26.61
CA ALA A 78 21.22 76.24 -25.69
C ALA A 78 22.09 77.34 -25.05
N SER A 79 23.02 76.89 -24.17
CA SER A 79 24.05 77.65 -23.44
C SER A 79 23.51 78.54 -22.29
N ASP A 80 24.18 78.68 -21.14
CA ASP A 80 25.61 78.44 -20.84
C ASP A 80 25.87 77.67 -19.52
N ALA A 81 27.13 77.26 -19.32
CA ALA A 81 27.55 76.43 -18.19
C ALA A 81 27.66 77.18 -16.85
N GLN A 82 27.09 76.60 -15.79
CA GLN A 82 27.52 76.87 -14.41
C GLN A 82 27.70 75.58 -13.59
N THR A 83 28.81 75.60 -12.85
CA THR A 83 29.40 74.57 -12.01
C THR A 83 28.40 73.91 -11.05
N ALA A 84 28.23 72.58 -11.17
CA ALA A 84 27.64 71.75 -10.11
C ALA A 84 28.49 70.50 -9.91
N THR A 85 29.18 70.44 -8.77
CA THR A 85 29.88 69.26 -8.26
C THR A 85 28.86 68.14 -8.01
N ASN A 86 28.78 67.16 -8.92
CA ASN A 86 27.89 66.02 -8.74
C ASN A 86 28.46 65.09 -7.65
N PRO A 87 27.82 64.95 -6.47
CA PRO A 87 28.42 64.24 -5.34
C PRO A 87 28.51 62.74 -5.60
N GLN A 88 29.57 62.12 -5.05
CA GLN A 88 29.70 60.67 -4.97
C GLN A 88 28.43 60.06 -4.40
N GLN A 89 27.81 59.12 -5.14
CA GLN A 89 26.71 58.33 -4.61
C GLN A 89 27.19 57.58 -3.36
N PRO A 90 26.57 57.78 -2.18
CA PRO A 90 26.97 57.04 -0.99
C PRO A 90 26.66 55.54 -1.18
N PRO A 91 27.50 54.63 -0.66
CA PRO A 91 27.24 53.20 -0.75
C PRO A 91 25.89 52.89 -0.11
N LYS A 92 25.00 52.23 -0.86
CA LYS A 92 23.66 51.85 -0.40
C LYS A 92 23.80 50.96 0.84
N SER A 93 23.50 51.50 2.02
CA SER A 93 23.59 50.76 3.27
C SER A 93 22.67 49.53 3.26
N PRO A 94 23.06 48.42 3.90
CA PRO A 94 22.27 47.18 3.89
C PRO A 94 20.99 47.37 4.72
N ARG A 95 19.92 47.86 4.06
CA ARG A 95 18.62 48.10 4.70
C ARG A 95 18.12 46.83 5.38
N ARG A 96 17.74 46.98 6.66
CA ARG A 96 17.45 45.92 7.63
C ARG A 96 16.44 44.88 7.11
N ARG A 97 16.92 43.70 6.70
CA ARG A 97 16.08 42.50 6.44
C ARG A 97 15.41 41.91 7.71
N ARG A 98 15.60 42.52 8.88
CA ARG A 98 15.12 42.01 10.19
C ARG A 98 13.58 41.94 10.30
N GLY A 99 12.85 42.88 9.70
CA GLY A 99 11.38 42.87 9.73
C GLY A 99 10.76 41.67 9.01
N GLY A 100 11.29 41.33 7.82
CA GLY A 100 10.85 40.15 7.08
C GLY A 100 11.17 38.83 7.79
N LEU A 101 12.30 38.77 8.52
CA LEU A 101 12.66 37.61 9.35
C LEU A 101 11.70 37.42 10.54
N LEU A 102 11.30 38.51 11.21
CA LEU A 102 10.31 38.44 12.30
C LEU A 102 8.92 38.01 11.79
N TYR A 103 8.47 38.54 10.65
CA TYR A 103 7.22 38.12 10.02
C TYR A 103 7.26 36.65 9.59
N ALA A 104 8.35 36.21 8.96
CA ALA A 104 8.54 34.80 8.59
C ALA A 104 8.54 33.87 9.81
N ALA A 105 9.20 34.26 10.91
CA ALA A 105 9.20 33.51 12.17
C ALA A 105 7.79 33.42 12.79
N PHE A 106 7.01 34.50 12.76
CA PHE A 106 5.63 34.52 13.24
C PHE A 106 4.72 33.60 12.40
N CYS A 107 4.81 33.67 11.07
CA CYS A 107 4.06 32.77 10.18
C CYS A 107 4.49 31.30 10.36
N LEU A 108 5.78 31.03 10.58
CA LEU A 108 6.28 29.69 10.88
C LEU A 108 5.71 29.18 12.22
N LEU A 109 5.70 30.00 13.27
CA LEU A 109 5.17 29.65 14.58
C LEU A 109 3.67 29.33 14.51
N ILE A 110 2.88 30.17 13.84
CA ILE A 110 1.44 29.91 13.64
C ILE A 110 1.22 28.66 12.77
N GLY A 111 1.96 28.51 11.66
CA GLY A 111 1.83 27.35 10.78
C GLY A 111 2.16 26.03 11.48
N THR A 112 3.22 26.01 12.30
CA THR A 112 3.64 24.82 13.07
C THR A 112 2.71 24.51 14.23
N THR A 113 2.27 25.52 14.99
CA THR A 113 1.30 25.32 16.09
C THR A 113 -0.06 24.88 15.57
N LEU A 114 -0.62 25.55 14.56
CA LEU A 114 -1.93 25.22 13.99
C LEU A 114 -1.89 23.87 13.25
N GLY A 115 -0.80 23.59 12.52
CA GLY A 115 -0.58 22.30 11.86
C GLY A 115 -0.39 21.14 12.84
N SER A 116 0.29 21.37 13.97
CA SER A 116 0.40 20.40 15.06
C SER A 116 -0.95 20.14 15.73
N LEU A 117 -1.72 21.20 16.02
CA LEU A 117 -3.05 21.08 16.61
C LEU A 117 -4.02 20.33 15.69
N PHE A 118 -3.99 20.62 14.39
CA PHE A 118 -4.77 19.90 13.37
C PHE A 118 -4.41 18.41 13.37
N ARG A 119 -3.12 18.05 13.39
CA ARG A 119 -2.68 16.65 13.49
C ARG A 119 -3.23 15.98 14.75
N ILE A 120 -3.08 16.59 15.92
CA ILE A 120 -3.51 16.00 17.21
C ILE A 120 -5.04 15.88 17.35
N THR A 121 -5.80 16.73 16.66
CA THR A 121 -7.28 16.76 16.76
C THR A 121 -7.99 15.94 15.70
N ILE A 122 -7.44 15.81 14.49
CA ILE A 122 -8.11 15.23 13.32
C ILE A 122 -7.43 13.95 12.80
N ALA A 123 -6.13 13.73 13.06
CA ALA A 123 -5.54 12.44 12.74
C ALA A 123 -6.13 11.34 13.65
N PRO A 124 -6.32 10.10 13.14
CA PRO A 124 -6.63 8.97 14.00
C PRO A 124 -5.50 8.79 15.05
N PRO A 125 -5.82 8.25 16.24
CA PRO A 125 -4.79 7.96 17.24
C PRO A 125 -3.74 7.00 16.68
N ASP A 126 -2.49 7.16 17.11
CA ASP A 126 -1.40 6.29 16.71
C ASP A 126 -1.73 4.83 17.06
N LEU A 127 -1.44 3.93 16.11
CA LEU A 127 -1.68 2.50 16.27
C LEU A 127 -0.65 1.91 17.25
N PRO A 128 -1.04 0.98 18.15
CA PRO A 128 -0.15 0.48 19.18
C PRO A 128 1.06 -0.26 18.60
N GLU A 129 2.15 -0.27 19.36
CA GLU A 129 3.36 -0.99 18.99
C GLU A 129 3.24 -2.49 19.32
N PRO A 130 3.75 -3.40 18.47
CA PRO A 130 3.64 -4.84 18.67
C PRO A 130 4.25 -5.28 20.01
N GLY A 131 3.51 -6.05 20.79
CA GLY A 131 3.93 -6.52 22.12
C GLY A 131 3.78 -5.47 23.24
N THR A 132 3.03 -4.39 23.02
CA THR A 132 2.46 -3.58 24.11
C THR A 132 1.22 -4.28 24.69
N PRO A 133 0.84 -4.05 25.96
CA PRO A 133 -0.36 -4.67 26.53
C PRO A 133 -1.64 -4.21 25.84
N GLU A 134 -1.65 -3.01 25.24
CA GLU A 134 -2.71 -2.54 24.36
C GLU A 134 -2.81 -3.36 23.06
N ASP A 135 -1.68 -3.68 22.42
CA ASP A 135 -1.59 -4.54 21.24
C ASP A 135 -2.08 -5.96 21.53
N GLU A 136 -1.62 -6.58 22.63
CA GLU A 136 -2.07 -7.90 23.07
C GLU A 136 -3.59 -7.94 23.32
N HIS A 137 -4.15 -6.89 23.93
CA HIS A 137 -5.59 -6.79 24.14
C HIS A 137 -6.36 -6.70 22.81
N LEU A 138 -5.88 -5.90 21.85
CA LEU A 138 -6.50 -5.81 20.53
C LEU A 138 -6.38 -7.14 19.76
N LEU A 139 -5.23 -7.81 19.81
CA LEU A 139 -5.04 -9.15 19.23
C LEU A 139 -6.03 -10.17 19.80
N ALA A 140 -6.25 -10.16 21.12
CA ALA A 140 -7.24 -11.03 21.75
C ALA A 140 -8.69 -10.73 21.30
N VAL A 141 -9.03 -9.45 21.12
CA VAL A 141 -10.34 -9.02 20.58
C VAL A 141 -10.49 -9.43 19.11
N ILE A 142 -9.46 -9.27 18.29
CA ILE A 142 -9.45 -9.64 16.87
C ILE A 142 -9.59 -11.17 16.74
N ARG A 143 -8.82 -11.97 17.50
CA ARG A 143 -8.96 -13.43 17.56
C ARG A 143 -10.36 -13.87 17.96
N ARG A 144 -10.97 -13.24 18.97
CA ARG A 144 -12.36 -13.51 19.37
C ARG A 144 -13.36 -13.18 18.25
N LYS A 145 -13.17 -12.07 17.53
CA LYS A 145 -14.01 -11.71 16.37
C LYS A 145 -13.83 -12.69 15.22
N ALA A 146 -12.61 -13.19 14.98
CA ALA A 146 -12.31 -14.18 13.95
C ALA A 146 -12.99 -15.53 14.22
N ALA A 147 -12.91 -16.04 15.46
CA ALA A 147 -13.59 -17.26 15.90
C ALA A 147 -15.14 -17.14 15.87
N ALA A 148 -15.68 -15.92 15.87
CA ALA A 148 -17.10 -15.66 15.69
C ALA A 148 -17.55 -15.60 14.21
N LEU A 149 -16.63 -15.70 13.24
CA LEU A 149 -16.99 -15.67 11.81
C LEU A 149 -17.63 -17.00 11.40
N PRO A 150 -18.82 -16.99 10.75
CA PRO A 150 -19.49 -18.22 10.30
C PRO A 150 -18.64 -19.06 9.33
N LEU A 151 -17.75 -18.45 8.56
CA LEU A 151 -16.83 -19.19 7.69
C LEU A 151 -15.78 -19.97 8.49
N VAL A 152 -15.20 -19.37 9.52
CA VAL A 152 -14.21 -20.03 10.40
C VAL A 152 -14.87 -21.21 11.11
N GLN A 153 -16.02 -20.98 11.73
CA GLN A 153 -16.76 -22.05 12.43
C GLN A 153 -17.15 -23.21 11.52
N ARG A 154 -17.51 -22.93 10.25
CA ARG A 154 -17.81 -23.97 9.26
C ARG A 154 -16.58 -24.77 8.84
N LEU A 155 -15.43 -24.11 8.64
CA LEU A 155 -14.19 -24.79 8.27
C LEU A 155 -13.57 -25.54 9.45
N GLU A 156 -13.78 -25.10 10.69
CA GLU A 156 -13.32 -25.82 11.90
C GLU A 156 -14.22 -26.99 12.29
N ALA A 157 -15.49 -26.98 11.89
CA ALA A 157 -16.42 -28.10 12.10
C ALA A 157 -16.36 -29.18 11.02
N ASP A 158 -15.71 -28.91 9.89
CA ASP A 158 -15.60 -29.83 8.74
C ASP A 158 -14.29 -30.63 8.83
N PRO A 159 -14.35 -31.98 9.02
CA PRO A 159 -13.16 -32.79 9.21
C PRO A 159 -12.27 -32.92 7.97
N GLU A 160 -12.72 -32.47 6.79
CA GLU A 160 -11.85 -32.41 5.61
C GLU A 160 -10.81 -31.29 5.67
N TRP A 161 -10.97 -30.31 6.58
CA TRP A 161 -10.10 -29.14 6.68
C TRP A 161 -9.17 -29.22 7.91
N THR A 162 -7.87 -29.29 7.66
CA THR A 162 -6.84 -29.08 8.68
C THR A 162 -6.64 -27.57 8.88
N SER A 163 -6.48 -27.10 10.12
CA SER A 163 -6.33 -25.65 10.39
C SER A 163 -5.25 -25.30 11.41
N TRP A 164 -4.47 -24.27 11.10
CA TRP A 164 -3.37 -23.77 11.92
C TRP A 164 -3.18 -22.26 11.75
N ASP A 165 -2.53 -21.62 12.73
CA ASP A 165 -2.15 -20.23 12.61
C ASP A 165 -0.93 -20.11 11.67
N ALA A 166 -0.95 -19.17 10.72
CA ALA A 166 -0.03 -19.15 9.58
C ALA A 166 1.47 -19.12 9.93
N TYR A 167 1.80 -18.77 11.18
CA TYR A 167 3.15 -18.61 11.70
C TYR A 167 3.51 -19.57 12.86
N SER A 168 2.61 -20.46 13.31
CA SER A 168 2.86 -21.33 14.47
C SER A 168 4.08 -22.25 14.28
N GLY A 169 4.20 -22.89 13.11
CA GLY A 169 5.34 -23.76 12.75
C GLY A 169 6.71 -23.08 12.67
N ILE A 170 6.78 -21.77 12.92
CA ILE A 170 8.02 -20.98 13.01
C ILE A 170 8.39 -20.69 14.49
N GLU A 171 7.45 -20.89 15.42
CA GLU A 171 7.65 -20.68 16.85
C GLU A 171 8.33 -21.89 17.52
N ASP A 172 8.13 -23.09 16.96
CA ASP A 172 8.61 -24.40 17.43
C ASP A 172 10.08 -24.71 17.13
N SER A 173 10.98 -23.80 17.52
CA SER A 173 12.41 -24.13 17.70
C SER A 173 12.89 -23.78 19.12
N GLU A 174 12.02 -23.92 20.13
CA GLU A 174 12.42 -23.77 21.55
C GLU A 174 13.33 -24.91 22.03
N THR A 175 13.24 -26.09 21.40
CA THR A 175 13.97 -27.29 21.84
C THR A 175 15.38 -27.44 21.25
N SER A 176 15.76 -26.66 20.23
CA SER A 176 17.13 -26.65 19.72
C SER A 176 18.03 -25.70 20.53
N ALA A 177 18.07 -25.90 21.84
CA ALA A 177 19.00 -25.25 22.77
C ALA A 177 20.43 -25.83 22.70
N THR A 178 20.77 -26.46 21.57
CA THR A 178 22.09 -26.99 21.27
C THR A 178 22.91 -25.94 20.52
N LEU A 179 23.60 -25.11 21.29
CA LEU A 179 24.98 -24.66 21.03
C LEU A 179 25.40 -24.56 19.56
N ASP A 180 25.10 -23.43 18.90
CA ASP A 180 25.81 -23.04 17.67
C ASP A 180 26.05 -21.52 17.66
N ALA A 181 27.29 -21.12 17.95
CA ALA A 181 27.68 -19.76 18.32
C ALA A 181 27.77 -18.75 17.14
N GLY A 182 26.99 -18.96 16.07
CA GLY A 182 26.99 -18.15 14.85
C GLY A 182 25.62 -17.64 14.40
N VAL A 183 24.53 -18.02 15.08
CA VAL A 183 23.16 -17.64 14.67
C VAL A 183 22.64 -16.45 15.49
N ALA A 184 22.26 -15.38 14.81
CA ALA A 184 21.72 -14.16 15.43
C ALA A 184 20.48 -14.44 16.33
N PRO A 185 20.34 -13.72 17.47
CA PRO A 185 19.39 -14.07 18.52
C PRO A 185 17.91 -14.04 18.08
N ARG A 186 17.07 -14.78 18.81
CA ARG A 186 15.67 -15.13 18.46
C ARG A 186 14.78 -13.96 18.00
N ARG A 187 14.90 -12.76 18.59
CA ARG A 187 14.19 -11.54 18.15
C ARG A 187 14.64 -11.07 16.75
N GLN A 188 15.93 -11.20 16.41
CA GLN A 188 16.48 -10.84 15.10
C GLN A 188 15.86 -11.68 13.97
N ARG A 189 15.64 -12.98 14.20
CA ARG A 189 15.02 -13.88 13.20
C ARG A 189 13.54 -13.60 12.92
N ARG A 190 12.77 -13.04 13.87
CA ARG A 190 11.42 -12.52 13.61
C ARG A 190 11.48 -11.17 12.90
N GLY A 191 12.32 -10.25 13.39
CA GLY A 191 12.53 -8.93 12.77
C GLY A 191 13.03 -8.99 11.32
N ALA A 192 13.73 -10.06 10.94
CA ALA A 192 14.17 -10.30 9.55
C ALA A 192 13.05 -10.79 8.60
N ARG A 193 11.84 -11.08 9.09
CA ARG A 193 10.70 -11.54 8.27
C ARG A 193 9.71 -10.40 8.02
N LEU A 194 9.19 -10.33 6.79
CA LEU A 194 8.27 -9.26 6.42
C LEU A 194 6.91 -9.41 7.13
N THR A 195 6.28 -10.58 7.01
CA THR A 195 4.89 -10.81 7.46
C THR A 195 4.79 -11.04 8.97
N SER A 196 5.66 -11.88 9.54
CA SER A 196 5.72 -12.18 10.99
C SER A 196 6.64 -11.25 11.79
N GLY A 197 7.21 -10.22 11.16
CA GLY A 197 8.10 -9.23 11.78
C GLY A 197 7.62 -7.80 11.54
N ALA A 198 7.94 -7.24 10.38
CA ALA A 198 7.59 -5.85 10.05
C ALA A 198 6.07 -5.57 10.07
N LEU A 199 5.27 -6.55 9.65
CA LEU A 199 3.80 -6.53 9.68
C LEU A 199 3.20 -7.25 10.90
N ALA A 200 3.94 -7.47 11.99
CA ALA A 200 3.40 -8.07 13.21
C ALA A 200 2.50 -7.10 14.01
N GLY A 201 1.76 -7.64 14.98
CA GLY A 201 0.88 -6.90 15.90
C GLY A 201 -0.50 -6.57 15.31
N SER A 202 -1.38 -6.02 16.15
CA SER A 202 -2.76 -5.64 15.81
C SER A 202 -2.82 -4.62 14.69
N ARG A 203 -1.78 -3.78 14.56
CA ARG A 203 -1.66 -2.78 13.49
C ARG A 203 -1.29 -3.37 12.13
N GLY A 204 -0.74 -4.58 12.07
CA GLY A 204 -0.28 -5.23 10.85
C GLY A 204 -1.22 -6.36 10.42
N LEU A 205 -0.65 -7.54 10.15
CA LEU A 205 -1.36 -8.80 9.94
C LEU A 205 -1.72 -9.41 11.31
N ALA A 206 -2.69 -8.80 11.99
CA ALA A 206 -3.08 -9.13 13.36
C ALA A 206 -3.56 -10.59 13.55
N TYR A 207 -4.08 -11.18 12.48
CA TYR A 207 -4.64 -12.52 12.47
C TYR A 207 -4.49 -13.12 11.07
N GLN A 208 -3.97 -14.34 10.99
CA GLN A 208 -3.92 -15.12 9.77
C GLN A 208 -4.03 -16.61 10.14
N ARG A 209 -5.20 -17.20 9.91
CA ARG A 209 -5.45 -18.63 10.13
C ARG A 209 -5.64 -19.33 8.79
N VAL A 210 -4.90 -20.40 8.57
CA VAL A 210 -4.91 -21.18 7.33
C VAL A 210 -5.76 -22.42 7.56
N PHE A 211 -6.56 -22.76 6.55
CA PHE A 211 -7.34 -23.97 6.41
C PHE A 211 -6.89 -24.67 5.13
N ARG A 212 -6.67 -25.98 5.18
CA ARG A 212 -6.28 -26.77 4.01
C ARG A 212 -7.12 -28.02 3.91
N ASN A 213 -7.64 -28.27 2.71
CA ASN A 213 -8.24 -29.55 2.36
C ASN A 213 -7.16 -30.40 1.69
N ASP A 214 -6.81 -31.55 2.27
CA ASP A 214 -5.75 -32.41 1.73
C ASP A 214 -6.18 -33.18 0.47
N ALA A 215 -7.49 -33.44 0.29
CA ALA A 215 -8.02 -34.15 -0.87
C ALA A 215 -8.06 -33.26 -2.12
N THR A 216 -8.57 -32.02 -2.01
CA THR A 216 -8.57 -31.05 -3.12
C THR A 216 -7.24 -30.32 -3.25
N GLY A 217 -6.45 -30.26 -2.17
CA GLY A 217 -5.22 -29.47 -2.07
C GLY A 217 -5.46 -27.95 -2.06
N GLU A 218 -6.69 -27.51 -1.85
CA GLU A 218 -7.05 -26.11 -1.70
C GLU A 218 -6.63 -25.57 -0.33
N CYS A 219 -6.28 -24.28 -0.28
CA CYS A 219 -5.97 -23.55 0.94
C CYS A 219 -6.85 -22.30 1.03
N ILE A 220 -7.49 -22.10 2.18
CA ILE A 220 -8.25 -20.89 2.51
C ILE A 220 -7.54 -20.22 3.70
N SER A 221 -7.14 -18.96 3.56
CA SER A 221 -6.58 -18.18 4.67
C SER A 221 -7.55 -17.07 5.08
N VAL A 222 -7.94 -17.03 6.35
CA VAL A 222 -8.72 -15.92 6.92
C VAL A 222 -7.75 -14.93 7.53
N VAL A 223 -7.74 -13.71 7.00
CA VAL A 223 -6.71 -12.68 7.28
C VAL A 223 -7.35 -11.40 7.78
N TYR A 224 -6.73 -10.76 8.76
CA TYR A 224 -7.09 -9.41 9.22
C TYR A 224 -6.01 -8.41 8.80
N PHE A 225 -6.40 -7.36 8.09
CA PHE A 225 -5.50 -6.27 7.70
C PHE A 225 -5.70 -5.06 8.63
N GLY A 226 -4.79 -4.85 9.57
CA GLY A 226 -4.79 -3.68 10.46
C GLY A 226 -4.39 -2.38 9.75
N GLY A 227 -4.61 -1.24 10.39
CA GLY A 227 -4.41 0.11 9.82
C GLY A 227 -2.98 0.41 9.36
N GLY A 228 -1.97 -0.22 9.96
CA GLY A 228 -0.57 -0.11 9.57
C GLY A 228 -0.24 -0.80 8.24
N THR A 229 -1.16 -1.58 7.68
CA THR A 229 -1.08 -2.11 6.32
C THR A 229 -1.56 -1.11 5.25
N SER A 230 -2.02 0.09 5.63
CA SER A 230 -2.60 1.06 4.70
C SER A 230 -1.57 1.62 3.71
N GLY A 231 -1.97 1.75 2.44
CA GLY A 231 -1.23 2.48 1.42
C GLY A 231 -1.83 3.86 1.13
N TRP A 232 -3.16 3.92 1.15
CA TRP A 232 -3.96 5.15 1.16
C TRP A 232 -4.80 5.14 2.44
N PRO A 233 -5.11 6.30 3.07
CA PRO A 233 -5.92 6.35 4.28
C PRO A 233 -7.19 5.48 4.21
N GLY A 234 -7.27 4.47 5.08
CA GLY A 234 -8.39 3.52 5.16
C GLY A 234 -8.35 2.33 4.18
N PHE A 235 -7.33 2.19 3.32
CA PHE A 235 -7.22 1.12 2.34
C PHE A 235 -5.86 0.42 2.36
N VAL A 236 -5.89 -0.92 2.33
CA VAL A 236 -4.71 -1.79 2.37
C VAL A 236 -3.81 -1.52 1.17
N HIS A 237 -2.50 -1.41 1.40
CA HIS A 237 -1.50 -1.23 0.35
C HIS A 237 -1.51 -2.42 -0.61
N GLY A 238 -1.53 -2.16 -1.93
CA GLY A 238 -1.57 -3.22 -2.95
C GLY A 238 -0.43 -4.24 -2.79
N GLY A 239 0.78 -3.76 -2.47
CA GLY A 239 1.91 -4.64 -2.16
C GLY A 239 1.72 -5.53 -0.92
N CYS A 240 0.95 -5.10 0.09
CA CYS A 240 0.63 -5.94 1.25
C CYS A 240 -0.34 -7.07 0.87
N LEU A 241 -1.33 -6.77 0.02
CA LEU A 241 -2.21 -7.79 -0.58
C LEU A 241 -1.40 -8.77 -1.43
N ALA A 242 -0.45 -8.27 -2.24
CA ALA A 242 0.46 -9.09 -3.03
C ALA A 242 1.30 -10.03 -2.16
N THR A 243 1.86 -9.56 -1.04
CA THR A 243 2.64 -10.40 -0.11
C THR A 243 1.78 -11.51 0.52
N VAL A 244 0.58 -11.20 0.98
CA VAL A 244 -0.31 -12.21 1.58
C VAL A 244 -0.78 -13.22 0.53
N LEU A 245 -1.07 -12.78 -0.70
CA LEU A 245 -1.39 -13.67 -1.82
C LEU A 245 -0.22 -14.59 -2.18
N ASP A 246 1.00 -14.06 -2.31
CA ASP A 246 2.21 -14.85 -2.57
C ASP A 246 2.41 -15.94 -1.51
N GLU A 247 2.25 -15.59 -0.23
CA GLU A 247 2.38 -16.52 0.90
C GLU A 247 1.26 -17.59 0.90
N SER A 248 0.01 -17.23 0.58
CA SER A 248 -1.12 -18.16 0.53
C SER A 248 -1.08 -19.09 -0.69
N LEU A 249 -0.79 -18.56 -1.87
CA LEU A 249 -0.64 -19.33 -3.11
C LEU A 249 0.60 -20.23 -3.04
N GLY A 250 1.70 -19.71 -2.50
CA GLY A 250 2.94 -20.45 -2.31
C GLY A 250 2.76 -21.61 -1.34
N ARG A 251 2.04 -21.41 -0.23
CA ARG A 251 1.68 -22.49 0.70
C ARG A 251 0.85 -23.57 0.00
N CYS A 252 -0.12 -23.21 -0.84
CA CYS A 252 -0.89 -24.18 -1.63
C CYS A 252 -0.02 -24.98 -2.62
N ALA A 253 0.90 -24.33 -3.35
CA ALA A 253 1.81 -25.00 -4.29
C ALA A 253 2.85 -25.90 -3.58
N ILE A 254 3.54 -25.33 -2.59
CA ILE A 254 4.67 -25.95 -1.90
C ILE A 254 4.26 -27.22 -1.17
N LEU A 255 3.06 -27.24 -0.57
CA LEU A 255 2.52 -28.43 0.10
C LEU A 255 2.12 -29.57 -0.84
N ARG A 256 2.05 -29.31 -2.16
CA ARG A 256 1.86 -30.33 -3.21
C ARG A 256 3.16 -30.85 -3.81
N PHE A 257 4.26 -30.09 -3.75
CA PHE A 257 5.55 -30.57 -4.26
C PHE A 257 6.11 -31.68 -3.35
N PRO A 258 6.65 -32.79 -3.92
CA PRO A 258 7.25 -33.87 -3.12
C PRO A 258 8.39 -33.40 -2.20
N SER A 259 9.12 -32.35 -2.61
CA SER A 259 10.20 -31.74 -1.85
C SER A 259 9.74 -30.80 -0.73
N ARG A 260 8.43 -30.51 -0.64
CA ARG A 260 7.83 -29.51 0.27
C ARG A 260 8.55 -28.17 0.30
N THR A 261 9.12 -27.73 -0.83
CA THR A 261 9.81 -26.45 -0.94
C THR A 261 9.66 -25.87 -2.35
N GLY A 262 9.77 -24.56 -2.50
CA GLY A 262 9.64 -23.88 -3.79
C GLY A 262 9.83 -22.37 -3.67
N VAL A 263 9.95 -21.70 -4.80
CA VAL A 263 10.01 -20.23 -4.91
C VAL A 263 9.01 -19.74 -5.95
N THR A 264 8.51 -18.52 -5.78
CA THR A 264 7.67 -17.84 -6.77
C THR A 264 8.50 -17.53 -8.02
N ALA A 265 8.06 -18.00 -9.18
CA ALA A 265 8.65 -17.66 -10.47
C ALA A 265 7.84 -16.59 -11.22
N SER A 266 6.52 -16.55 -11.02
CA SER A 266 5.64 -15.51 -11.53
C SER A 266 4.46 -15.30 -10.58
N LEU A 267 4.01 -14.06 -10.43
CA LEU A 267 2.84 -13.65 -9.67
C LEU A 267 2.09 -12.55 -10.45
N GLU A 268 0.96 -12.93 -11.04
CA GLU A 268 0.07 -12.08 -11.82
C GLU A 268 -1.10 -11.64 -10.93
N LEU A 269 -1.34 -10.33 -10.81
CA LEU A 269 -2.36 -9.77 -9.90
C LEU A 269 -3.30 -8.80 -10.63
N THR A 270 -4.61 -9.00 -10.49
CA THR A 270 -5.64 -8.11 -11.00
C THR A 270 -6.47 -7.53 -9.84
N TYR A 271 -6.23 -6.27 -9.51
CA TYR A 271 -7.01 -5.53 -8.51
C TYR A 271 -8.38 -5.14 -9.10
N LYS A 272 -9.47 -5.68 -8.54
CA LYS A 272 -10.86 -5.48 -8.98
C LYS A 272 -11.64 -4.49 -8.11
N ALA A 273 -11.39 -4.46 -6.81
CA ALA A 273 -12.04 -3.56 -5.88
C ALA A 273 -11.09 -3.15 -4.72
N PRO A 274 -11.24 -1.93 -4.18
CA PRO A 274 -10.38 -1.46 -3.09
C PRO A 274 -10.64 -2.24 -1.79
N THR A 275 -9.58 -2.56 -1.07
CA THR A 275 -9.61 -3.36 0.17
C THR A 275 -9.44 -2.42 1.37
N ARG A 276 -10.33 -2.48 2.36
CA ARG A 276 -10.30 -1.60 3.54
C ARG A 276 -9.40 -2.18 4.64
N THR A 277 -8.76 -1.32 5.40
CA THR A 277 -8.09 -1.71 6.65
C THR A 277 -9.09 -1.91 7.79
N GLU A 278 -8.61 -2.48 8.90
CA GLU A 278 -9.36 -2.83 10.11
C GLU A 278 -10.45 -3.89 9.90
N ALA A 279 -10.30 -4.74 8.86
CA ALA A 279 -11.31 -5.70 8.42
C ALA A 279 -10.75 -7.09 8.08
N PHE A 280 -11.62 -8.10 8.14
CA PHE A 280 -11.34 -9.48 7.76
C PHE A 280 -11.60 -9.74 6.29
N TYR A 281 -10.72 -10.54 5.69
CA TYR A 281 -10.77 -10.98 4.31
C TYR A 281 -10.49 -12.48 4.20
N VAL A 282 -10.98 -13.08 3.13
CA VAL A 282 -10.79 -14.49 2.81
C VAL A 282 -9.86 -14.56 1.61
N VAL A 283 -8.73 -15.24 1.76
CA VAL A 283 -7.80 -15.52 0.67
C VAL A 283 -8.00 -16.97 0.26
N ARG A 284 -8.53 -17.22 -0.93
CA ARG A 284 -8.65 -18.57 -1.49
C ARG A 284 -7.47 -18.83 -2.41
N ALA A 285 -6.84 -19.99 -2.25
CA ALA A 285 -5.78 -20.47 -3.12
C ALA A 285 -6.14 -21.91 -3.54
N ARG A 286 -6.31 -22.11 -4.85
CA ARG A 286 -6.65 -23.40 -5.45
C ARG A 286 -5.62 -23.77 -6.51
N PRO A 287 -5.23 -25.04 -6.64
CA PRO A 287 -4.43 -25.51 -7.77
C PRO A 287 -5.12 -25.18 -9.10
N ALA A 288 -4.35 -24.75 -10.11
CA ALA A 288 -4.90 -24.49 -11.43
C ALA A 288 -5.29 -25.80 -12.12
N SER A 289 -6.57 -25.97 -12.41
CA SER A 289 -7.13 -27.15 -13.07
C SER A 289 -6.87 -27.11 -14.58
N GLY A 290 -5.91 -27.90 -15.08
CA GLY A 290 -5.67 -28.11 -16.51
C GLY A 290 -4.30 -27.68 -17.05
N GLU A 291 -3.48 -26.97 -16.28
CA GLU A 291 -2.09 -26.61 -16.64
C GLU A 291 -1.07 -27.54 -15.96
N GLU A 292 -1.28 -28.87 -16.04
CA GLU A 292 -0.22 -29.82 -15.73
C GLU A 292 0.89 -29.70 -16.77
N VAL A 293 2.05 -29.19 -16.36
CA VAL A 293 3.21 -29.02 -17.25
C VAL A 293 3.78 -30.39 -17.56
N ALA A 294 3.38 -30.95 -18.71
CA ALA A 294 3.78 -32.26 -19.19
C ALA A 294 5.29 -32.49 -19.05
N GLY A 295 5.67 -33.47 -18.22
CA GLY A 295 7.06 -33.86 -17.97
C GLY A 295 7.81 -33.13 -16.84
N GLU A 296 7.25 -32.08 -16.21
CA GLU A 296 7.89 -31.38 -15.07
C GLU A 296 6.90 -31.02 -13.92
N SER A 297 5.76 -31.70 -13.80
CA SER A 297 4.72 -31.51 -12.76
C SER A 297 5.27 -31.37 -11.34
N ASP A 298 6.21 -32.22 -10.96
CA ASP A 298 6.72 -32.33 -9.58
C ASP A 298 7.56 -31.13 -9.14
N ARG A 299 7.92 -30.25 -10.09
CA ARG A 299 8.76 -29.07 -9.88
C ARG A 299 8.12 -27.75 -10.28
N LYS A 300 6.92 -27.76 -10.86
CA LYS A 300 6.22 -26.58 -11.40
C LYS A 300 4.75 -26.68 -11.06
N GLY A 301 4.24 -25.71 -10.30
CA GLY A 301 2.85 -25.69 -9.84
C GLY A 301 2.20 -24.36 -10.15
N TRP A 302 1.16 -24.38 -10.98
CA TRP A 302 0.27 -23.24 -11.18
C TRP A 302 -0.81 -23.24 -10.09
N VAL A 303 -1.02 -22.08 -9.47
CA VAL A 303 -2.05 -21.87 -8.45
C VAL A 303 -2.79 -20.58 -8.77
N GLU A 304 -4.12 -20.64 -8.68
CA GLU A 304 -5.00 -19.49 -8.79
C GLU A 304 -5.52 -19.10 -7.41
N GLY A 305 -5.89 -17.83 -7.24
CA GLY A 305 -6.55 -17.41 -6.02
C GLY A 305 -7.24 -16.06 -6.09
N SER A 306 -7.90 -15.74 -4.99
CA SER A 306 -8.70 -14.53 -4.82
C SER A 306 -8.53 -13.98 -3.42
N VAL A 307 -8.61 -12.66 -3.28
CA VAL A 307 -8.95 -11.99 -2.02
C VAL A 307 -10.41 -11.58 -2.09
N GLU A 308 -11.21 -12.04 -1.15
CA GLU A 308 -12.66 -11.83 -1.08
C GLU A 308 -13.05 -11.15 0.24
N THR A 309 -14.07 -10.29 0.20
CA THR A 309 -14.76 -9.88 1.43
C THR A 309 -15.49 -11.07 2.06
N LEU A 310 -15.89 -10.95 3.32
CA LEU A 310 -16.76 -11.94 3.98
C LEU A 310 -18.10 -12.16 3.24
N ASP A 311 -18.55 -11.16 2.46
CA ASP A 311 -19.75 -11.22 1.61
C ASP A 311 -19.51 -11.90 0.24
N GLY A 312 -18.30 -12.40 -0.02
CA GLY A 312 -17.92 -13.06 -1.28
C GLY A 312 -17.57 -12.11 -2.43
N ARG A 313 -17.40 -10.80 -2.18
CA ARG A 313 -16.97 -9.86 -3.24
C ARG A 313 -15.47 -9.96 -3.46
N THR A 314 -15.05 -10.34 -4.66
CA THR A 314 -13.63 -10.37 -5.06
C THR A 314 -13.03 -8.96 -5.11
N CYS A 315 -11.98 -8.73 -4.31
CA CYS A 315 -11.15 -7.54 -4.30
C CYS A 315 -9.93 -7.67 -5.22
N VAL A 316 -9.27 -8.83 -5.22
CA VAL A 316 -8.09 -9.11 -6.05
C VAL A 316 -8.20 -10.53 -6.60
N LEU A 317 -7.85 -10.71 -7.88
CA LEU A 317 -7.59 -12.03 -8.48
C LEU A 317 -6.09 -12.22 -8.66
N ALA A 318 -5.62 -13.45 -8.50
CA ALA A 318 -4.22 -13.79 -8.58
C ALA A 318 -4.00 -15.11 -9.34
N ARG A 319 -2.92 -15.19 -10.11
CA ARG A 319 -2.39 -16.43 -10.67
C ARG A 319 -0.88 -16.46 -10.50
N ALA A 320 -0.35 -17.57 -10.02
CA ALA A 320 1.07 -17.69 -9.69
C ALA A 320 1.65 -19.02 -10.16
N LEU A 321 2.93 -18.99 -10.53
CA LEU A 321 3.73 -20.17 -10.86
C LEU A 321 4.83 -20.31 -9.80
N PHE A 322 4.83 -21.44 -9.11
CA PHE A 322 5.89 -21.82 -8.17
C PHE A 322 6.79 -22.90 -8.77
N VAL A 323 8.08 -22.81 -8.47
CA VAL A 323 9.11 -23.69 -9.04
C VAL A 323 10.08 -24.20 -7.97
N VAL A 324 10.47 -25.46 -8.07
CA VAL A 324 11.52 -26.08 -7.24
C VAL A 324 12.89 -25.84 -7.90
N PRO A 325 13.81 -25.05 -7.30
CA PRO A 325 15.10 -24.74 -7.92
C PRO A 325 16.06 -25.95 -7.91
N LYS A 326 16.67 -26.26 -9.06
CA LYS A 326 17.53 -27.45 -9.22
C LYS A 326 18.88 -27.38 -8.49
N ARG A 327 19.40 -26.18 -8.19
CA ARG A 327 20.77 -25.95 -7.68
C ARG A 327 20.83 -25.38 -6.25
N ILE A 328 19.69 -25.19 -5.58
CA ILE A 328 19.62 -24.56 -4.27
C ILE A 328 18.88 -25.51 -3.32
N LYS A 329 19.56 -25.98 -2.28
CA LYS A 329 18.92 -26.77 -1.22
C LYS A 329 18.17 -25.82 -0.28
N LEU A 330 16.85 -25.77 -0.42
CA LEU A 330 15.97 -25.00 0.46
C LEU A 330 15.54 -25.85 1.66
N SER A 331 15.14 -25.18 2.75
CA SER A 331 14.44 -25.85 3.85
C SER A 331 13.04 -26.28 3.38
N PRO A 332 12.58 -27.50 3.71
CA PRO A 332 11.19 -27.86 3.51
C PRO A 332 10.30 -27.02 4.44
N LEU A 333 9.06 -26.79 4.00
CA LEU A 333 8.02 -26.18 4.81
C LEU A 333 7.56 -27.19 5.88
N THR A 334 7.79 -26.85 7.13
CA THR A 334 7.47 -27.64 8.32
C THR A 334 6.50 -26.85 9.21
N GLY A 335 5.60 -27.57 9.89
CA GLY A 335 4.49 -26.98 10.66
C GLY A 335 3.20 -26.87 9.84
N LEU A 336 2.49 -27.99 9.78
CA LEU A 336 1.05 -28.10 9.50
C LEU A 336 0.35 -28.33 10.84
#